data_AF-A0A9D5TRN5-F1
#
_entry.id   AF-A0A9D5TRN5-F1
#
_cell.length_a   1.000
_cell.length_b   1.000
_cell.length_c   1.000
_cell.angle_alpha   90.00
_cell.angle_beta   90.00
_cell.angle_gamma   90.00
#
_symmetry.space_group_name_H-M   'P 1'
#
loop_
_entity.id
_entity.type
_entity.pdbx_description
1 polymer ?
#
loop_
_entity_poly.entity_id
_entity_poly.type
_entity_poly.pdbx_seq_one_letter_code
_entity_poly.pdbx_strand_id
1 'polypeptide(L)'
;TGMSLWAYADIKDKEFLTWAEQFKEAYRAKVFDTPMETMHDVGFLYSPYAVMLYSLTGDEDYKNMAVKAADALAMRYEPKGGYIRAWGRMDYKTPEYVDEELAKDHFFTESKGVAIIDCMMNLPLLFWSSEVTGHPFYKRIAMMHADTTIKYFIREDYSLIHAFRFSEETGEPIGESNYCGYSNGSCWTRGMSWAIYGFAIAYNYTNEERYLDASIKLLEKFMRASKHQAPVWDFHLPEFEEQNLDTSAVAVTLCGILELEKKKSNKKLMKAKEILKNILEPFIDYDENVMGILKEQNGLHQYTSYGDYYLVESLMKEKFDIKVW
;
A
#
# COMPACT_ATOMS: atom_id res chain seq x y z
N THR A 1 6.46 13.48 2.69
CA THR A 1 7.46 13.55 1.61
C THR A 1 6.83 13.43 0.24
N GLY A 2 6.14 12.33 -0.09
CA GLY A 2 5.57 12.13 -1.43
C GLY A 2 4.65 13.25 -1.95
N MET A 3 3.73 13.78 -1.13
CA MET A 3 2.88 14.91 -1.55
C MET A 3 3.68 16.17 -1.91
N SER A 4 4.78 16.43 -1.19
CA SER A 4 5.67 17.55 -1.50
C SER A 4 6.40 17.33 -2.84
N LEU A 5 6.80 16.10 -3.16
CA LEU A 5 7.38 15.78 -4.46
C LEU A 5 6.35 15.89 -5.60
N TRP A 6 5.08 15.55 -5.35
CA TRP A 6 3.99 15.81 -6.29
C TRP A 6 3.76 17.31 -6.51
N ALA A 7 3.79 18.12 -5.45
CA ALA A 7 3.72 19.58 -5.57
C ALA A 7 4.89 20.14 -6.40
N TYR A 8 6.12 19.68 -6.13
CA TYR A 8 7.28 20.03 -6.95
C TYR A 8 7.08 19.63 -8.41
N ALA A 9 6.53 18.44 -8.68
CA ALA A 9 6.27 17.98 -10.04
C ALA A 9 5.30 18.89 -10.80
N ASP A 10 4.24 19.38 -10.14
CA ASP A 10 3.18 20.20 -10.73
C ASP A 10 3.61 21.65 -10.96
N ILE A 11 4.12 22.33 -9.93
CA ILE A 11 4.39 23.78 -9.99
C ILE A 11 5.88 24.15 -10.13
N LYS A 12 6.79 23.17 -10.08
CA LYS A 12 8.26 23.34 -10.20
C LYS A 12 8.90 24.26 -9.16
N ASP A 13 8.24 24.47 -8.02
CA ASP A 13 8.81 25.22 -6.91
C ASP A 13 9.82 24.35 -6.12
N LYS A 14 11.09 24.77 -6.17
CA LYS A 14 12.22 24.06 -5.57
C LYS A 14 12.16 23.99 -4.05
N GLU A 15 11.35 24.82 -3.38
CA GLU A 15 11.19 24.74 -1.93
C GLU A 15 10.64 23.38 -1.50
N PHE A 16 9.69 22.82 -2.27
CA PHE A 16 9.15 21.48 -1.99
C PHE A 16 10.21 20.39 -2.17
N LEU A 17 11.02 20.45 -3.24
CA LEU A 17 12.11 19.50 -3.43
C LEU A 17 13.10 19.58 -2.26
N THR A 18 13.55 20.80 -1.92
CA THR A 18 14.50 21.05 -0.81
C THR A 18 13.93 20.56 0.53
N TRP A 19 12.64 20.79 0.77
CA TRP A 19 11.96 20.30 1.98
C TRP A 19 11.91 18.77 2.04
N ALA A 20 11.72 18.07 0.92
CA ALA A 20 11.78 16.61 0.91
C ALA A 20 13.22 16.09 1.12
N GLU A 21 14.22 16.76 0.54
CA GLU A 21 15.63 16.37 0.63
C GLU A 21 16.20 16.47 2.05
N GLN A 22 15.65 17.33 2.91
CA GLN A 22 16.11 17.44 4.32
C GLN A 22 16.00 16.12 5.11
N PHE A 23 15.15 15.18 4.66
CA PHE A 23 14.97 13.89 5.30
C PHE A 23 15.94 12.81 4.78
N LYS A 24 16.84 13.13 3.84
CA LYS A 24 17.71 12.15 3.15
C LYS A 24 18.46 11.26 4.14
N GLU A 25 19.07 11.85 5.16
CA GLU A 25 19.85 11.11 6.16
C GLU A 25 18.99 10.17 7.02
N ALA A 26 17.76 10.57 7.38
CA ALA A 26 16.86 9.73 8.16
C ALA A 26 16.39 8.49 7.38
N TYR A 27 16.05 8.67 6.10
CA TYR A 27 15.74 7.54 5.21
C TYR A 27 16.98 6.69 4.96
N ARG A 28 18.14 7.29 4.72
CA ARG A 28 19.40 6.56 4.53
C ARG A 28 19.70 5.67 5.76
N ALA A 29 19.72 6.24 6.96
CA ALA A 29 20.05 5.52 8.19
C ALA A 29 19.15 4.30 8.40
N LYS A 30 17.86 4.41 8.10
CA LYS A 30 16.88 3.33 8.31
C LYS A 30 17.15 2.04 7.51
N VAL A 31 17.79 2.12 6.34
CA VAL A 31 18.10 0.92 5.51
C VAL A 31 19.58 0.59 5.42
N PHE A 32 20.48 1.53 5.73
CA PHE A 32 21.91 1.27 5.78
C PHE A 32 22.40 0.89 7.17
N ASP A 33 21.86 1.51 8.22
CA ASP A 33 22.37 1.36 9.59
C ASP A 33 21.46 0.43 10.40
N THR A 34 20.14 0.51 10.22
CA THR A 34 19.15 -0.27 10.97
C THR A 34 18.19 -1.13 10.12
N PRO A 35 18.66 -1.85 9.08
CA PRO A 35 17.78 -2.60 8.17
C PRO A 35 16.95 -3.69 8.87
N MET A 36 17.42 -4.28 9.96
CA MET A 36 16.70 -5.33 10.71
C MET A 36 15.47 -4.80 11.46
N GLU A 37 15.35 -3.48 11.60
CA GLU A 37 14.25 -2.79 12.27
C GLU A 37 13.13 -2.43 11.32
N THR A 38 13.36 -2.60 10.02
CA THR A 38 12.36 -2.33 8.99
C THR A 38 11.24 -3.36 9.00
N MET A 39 10.08 -2.95 8.47
CA MET A 39 8.89 -3.78 8.29
C MET A 39 8.61 -3.92 6.79
N HIS A 40 7.58 -4.67 6.42
CA HIS A 40 7.20 -4.74 5.01
C HIS A 40 6.82 -3.39 4.40
N ASP A 41 6.43 -2.39 5.22
CA ASP A 41 6.05 -1.04 4.82
C ASP A 41 7.19 -0.18 4.24
N VAL A 42 8.38 -0.75 4.04
CA VAL A 42 9.46 -0.03 3.35
C VAL A 42 9.07 0.36 1.92
N GLY A 43 8.16 -0.33 1.24
CA GLY A 43 7.64 0.14 -0.03
C GLY A 43 6.87 1.46 0.11
N PHE A 44 5.94 1.57 1.05
CA PHE A 44 5.23 2.82 1.35
C PHE A 44 6.16 3.96 1.74
N LEU A 45 7.30 3.68 2.36
CA LEU A 45 8.27 4.71 2.72
C LEU A 45 9.13 5.15 1.54
N TYR A 46 9.72 4.20 0.80
CA TYR A 46 10.78 4.50 -0.17
C TYR A 46 10.27 4.69 -1.59
N SER A 47 9.12 4.14 -1.98
CA SER A 47 8.53 4.39 -3.30
C SER A 47 8.12 5.87 -3.48
N PRO A 48 7.26 6.46 -2.62
CA PRO A 48 6.90 7.88 -2.72
C PRO A 48 8.00 8.83 -2.24
N TYR A 49 9.20 8.32 -1.93
CA TYR A 49 10.35 9.15 -1.54
C TYR A 49 11.53 8.93 -2.47
N ALA A 50 12.30 7.86 -2.28
CA ALA A 50 13.55 7.60 -2.98
C ALA A 50 13.33 7.23 -4.46
N VAL A 51 12.34 6.39 -4.78
CA VAL A 51 12.02 6.07 -6.19
C VAL A 51 11.56 7.33 -6.92
N MET A 52 10.65 8.09 -6.32
CA MET A 52 10.14 9.33 -6.91
C MET A 52 11.23 10.41 -7.04
N LEU A 53 12.09 10.59 -6.03
CA LEU A 53 13.22 11.53 -6.10
C LEU A 53 14.19 11.15 -7.23
N TYR A 54 14.56 9.87 -7.34
CA TYR A 54 15.36 9.40 -8.47
C TYR A 54 14.67 9.66 -9.81
N SER A 55 13.35 9.41 -9.92
CA SER A 55 12.59 9.70 -11.14
C SER A 55 12.57 11.20 -11.50
N LEU A 56 12.66 12.08 -10.51
CA LEU A 56 12.61 13.54 -10.69
C LEU A 56 13.99 14.17 -10.95
N THR A 57 15.04 13.65 -10.32
CA THR A 57 16.37 14.29 -10.31
C THR A 57 17.44 13.48 -11.05
N GLY A 58 17.24 12.17 -11.21
CA GLY A 58 18.26 11.24 -11.72
C GLY A 58 19.42 11.00 -10.73
N ASP A 59 19.32 11.44 -9.48
CA ASP A 59 20.37 11.26 -8.47
C ASP A 59 20.45 9.79 -8.03
N GLU A 60 21.59 9.17 -8.36
CA GLU A 60 21.89 7.77 -8.08
C GLU A 60 21.94 7.43 -6.59
N ASP A 61 22.14 8.40 -5.68
CA ASP A 61 22.04 8.17 -4.25
C ASP A 61 20.63 7.70 -3.85
N TYR A 62 19.59 8.30 -4.43
CA TYR A 62 18.21 7.88 -4.17
C TYR A 62 17.90 6.52 -4.79
N LYS A 63 18.47 6.23 -5.98
CA LYS A 63 18.35 4.89 -6.56
C LYS A 63 19.00 3.83 -5.67
N ASN A 64 20.23 4.06 -5.21
CA ASN A 64 20.93 3.16 -4.31
C ASN A 64 20.18 2.98 -2.98
N MET A 65 19.59 4.05 -2.45
CA MET A 65 18.76 3.99 -1.24
C MET A 65 17.49 3.16 -1.45
N ALA A 66 16.78 3.35 -2.56
CA ALA A 66 15.58 2.59 -2.88
C ALA A 66 15.90 1.09 -3.12
N VAL A 67 16.99 0.78 -3.82
CA VAL A 67 17.46 -0.61 -3.98
C VAL A 67 17.82 -1.23 -2.63
N LYS A 68 18.48 -0.47 -1.74
CA LYS A 68 18.77 -0.95 -0.39
C LYS A 68 17.51 -1.21 0.44
N ALA A 69 16.49 -0.39 0.28
CA ALA A 69 15.16 -0.63 0.86
C ALA A 69 14.49 -1.89 0.29
N ALA A 70 14.67 -2.15 -1.02
CA ALA A 70 14.19 -3.38 -1.65
C ALA A 70 14.91 -4.63 -1.15
N ASP A 71 16.22 -4.55 -0.85
CA ASP A 71 16.94 -5.62 -0.16
C ASP A 71 16.32 -5.88 1.22
N ALA A 72 16.03 -4.81 1.97
CA ALA A 72 15.37 -4.92 3.28
C ALA A 72 14.01 -5.60 3.19
N LEU A 73 13.19 -5.24 2.18
CA LEU A 73 11.91 -5.90 1.92
C LEU A 73 12.08 -7.37 1.54
N ALA A 74 13.02 -7.67 0.65
CA ALA A 74 13.27 -9.02 0.15
C ALA A 74 13.80 -9.96 1.25
N MET A 75 14.57 -9.46 2.22
CA MET A 75 15.02 -10.23 3.39
C MET A 75 13.87 -10.77 4.24
N ARG A 76 12.68 -10.18 4.13
CA ARG A 76 11.46 -10.60 4.86
C ARG A 76 10.68 -11.70 4.13
N TYR A 77 11.14 -12.13 2.96
CA TYR A 77 10.51 -13.21 2.20
C TYR A 77 10.72 -14.56 2.91
N GLU A 78 9.64 -15.29 3.12
CA GLU A 78 9.59 -16.60 3.78
C GLU A 78 9.38 -17.69 2.71
N PRO A 79 10.45 -18.37 2.24
CA PRO A 79 10.37 -19.20 1.03
C PRO A 79 9.44 -20.41 1.16
N LYS A 80 9.29 -20.96 2.38
CA LYS A 80 8.41 -22.11 2.62
C LYS A 80 6.93 -21.78 2.45
N GLY A 81 6.53 -20.58 2.85
CA GLY A 81 5.14 -20.11 2.76
C GLY A 81 4.85 -19.23 1.54
N GLY A 82 5.89 -18.73 0.86
CA GLY A 82 5.73 -17.91 -0.34
C GLY A 82 5.29 -16.47 -0.08
N TYR A 83 5.38 -15.98 1.15
CA TYR A 83 4.93 -14.64 1.54
C TYR A 83 6.08 -13.76 2.04
N ILE A 84 5.78 -12.47 2.24
CA ILE A 84 6.67 -11.48 2.85
C ILE A 84 6.10 -11.22 4.23
N ARG A 85 6.90 -11.43 5.27
CA ARG A 85 6.49 -11.23 6.65
C ARG A 85 6.16 -9.77 6.90
N ALA A 86 4.98 -9.49 7.45
CA ALA A 86 4.48 -8.12 7.63
C ALA A 86 5.31 -7.32 8.65
N TRP A 87 5.35 -7.79 9.90
CA TRP A 87 5.85 -7.02 11.03
C TRP A 87 6.99 -7.69 11.80
N GLY A 88 7.44 -7.02 12.84
CA GLY A 88 8.50 -7.47 13.73
C GLY A 88 9.87 -7.37 13.09
N ARG A 89 10.86 -7.29 13.99
CA ARG A 89 12.25 -7.22 13.60
C ARG A 89 12.74 -8.54 13.03
N MET A 90 13.71 -8.44 12.12
CA MET A 90 14.33 -9.61 11.48
C MET A 90 15.42 -10.25 12.35
N ASP A 91 15.90 -9.56 13.39
CA ASP A 91 16.80 -10.11 14.40
C ASP A 91 16.08 -10.74 15.60
N TYR A 92 14.74 -10.68 15.64
CA TYR A 92 13.88 -11.19 16.70
C TYR A 92 14.20 -10.67 18.12
N LYS A 93 14.84 -9.51 18.22
CA LYS A 93 15.14 -8.87 19.51
C LYS A 93 14.11 -7.80 19.83
N THR A 94 13.72 -7.68 21.09
CA THR A 94 13.04 -6.46 21.56
C THR A 94 14.12 -5.42 21.87
N PRO A 95 14.08 -4.21 21.28
CA PRO A 95 15.06 -3.17 21.57
C PRO A 95 15.00 -2.73 23.04
N GLU A 96 16.15 -2.37 23.62
CA GLU A 96 16.24 -1.95 25.03
C GLU A 96 15.43 -0.68 25.35
N TYR A 97 15.14 0.16 24.35
CA TYR A 97 14.34 1.36 24.51
C TYR A 97 12.82 1.10 24.50
N VAL A 98 12.38 -0.13 24.19
CA VAL A 98 10.97 -0.52 24.21
C VAL A 98 10.61 -0.93 25.63
N ASP A 99 9.65 -0.24 26.23
CA ASP A 99 9.18 -0.55 27.57
C ASP A 99 8.41 -1.88 27.62
N GLU A 100 8.21 -2.40 28.84
CA GLU A 100 7.58 -3.71 29.06
C GLU A 100 6.12 -3.80 28.57
N GLU A 101 5.42 -2.67 28.46
CA GLU A 101 4.04 -2.65 27.97
C GLU A 101 4.02 -2.74 26.45
N LEU A 102 4.81 -1.89 25.78
CA LEU A 102 4.95 -1.91 24.33
C LEU A 102 5.55 -3.23 23.83
N ALA A 103 6.43 -3.87 24.61
CA ALA A 103 6.99 -5.19 24.29
C ALA A 103 5.95 -6.31 24.22
N LYS A 104 4.74 -6.11 24.77
CA LYS A 104 3.63 -7.08 24.71
C LYS A 104 2.78 -6.94 23.45
N ASP A 105 2.95 -5.87 22.68
CA ASP A 105 2.20 -5.63 21.45
C ASP A 105 2.39 -6.79 20.45
N HIS A 106 1.35 -7.10 19.67
CA HIS A 106 1.37 -8.16 18.66
C HIS A 106 2.52 -7.98 17.66
N PHE A 107 2.98 -6.75 17.45
CA PHE A 107 4.18 -6.43 16.70
C PHE A 107 5.42 -7.20 17.19
N PHE A 108 5.63 -7.29 18.50
CA PHE A 108 6.78 -7.99 19.09
C PHE A 108 6.48 -9.46 19.38
N THR A 109 5.24 -9.79 19.75
CA THR A 109 4.90 -11.12 20.27
C THR A 109 4.37 -12.09 19.21
N GLU A 110 3.82 -11.57 18.11
CA GLU A 110 2.95 -12.34 17.21
C GLU A 110 3.21 -12.11 15.72
N SER A 111 4.29 -11.42 15.38
CA SER A 111 4.61 -10.98 14.02
C SER A 111 5.20 -12.04 13.10
N LYS A 112 5.57 -13.20 13.63
CA LYS A 112 6.07 -14.31 12.85
C LYS A 112 4.92 -15.08 12.20
N GLY A 113 5.15 -15.63 11.01
CA GLY A 113 4.09 -16.34 10.29
C GLY A 113 3.00 -15.44 9.71
N VAL A 114 3.07 -14.11 9.85
CA VAL A 114 2.00 -13.18 9.44
C VAL A 114 2.35 -12.49 8.13
N ALA A 115 1.44 -12.57 7.16
CA ALA A 115 1.37 -11.67 6.02
C ALA A 115 0.09 -10.84 6.10
N ILE A 116 0.13 -9.59 5.64
CA ILE A 116 -1.05 -8.71 5.58
C ILE A 116 -1.21 -8.13 4.18
N ILE A 117 -2.45 -7.78 3.82
CA ILE A 117 -2.78 -7.37 2.45
C ILE A 117 -2.04 -6.11 2.00
N ASP A 118 -1.75 -5.18 2.90
CA ASP A 118 -1.05 -3.93 2.66
C ASP A 118 0.34 -4.16 2.01
N CYS A 119 0.90 -5.36 2.16
CA CYS A 119 2.13 -5.75 1.48
C CYS A 119 2.02 -5.70 -0.06
N MET A 120 0.81 -5.80 -0.62
CA MET A 120 0.56 -5.63 -2.05
C MET A 120 1.01 -4.26 -2.58
N MET A 121 0.95 -3.22 -1.75
CA MET A 121 1.44 -1.88 -2.06
C MET A 121 2.95 -1.70 -1.81
N ASN A 122 3.60 -2.71 -1.22
CA ASN A 122 5.04 -2.71 -0.99
C ASN A 122 5.82 -3.47 -2.07
N LEU A 123 5.16 -4.41 -2.78
CA LEU A 123 5.71 -5.10 -3.95
C LEU A 123 6.24 -4.20 -5.08
N PRO A 124 5.65 -3.01 -5.37
CA PRO A 124 6.14 -2.13 -6.43
C PRO A 124 7.62 -1.76 -6.28
N LEU A 125 8.10 -1.60 -5.04
CA LEU A 125 9.53 -1.35 -4.76
C LEU A 125 10.43 -2.49 -5.27
N LEU A 126 10.00 -3.74 -5.12
CA LEU A 126 10.71 -4.91 -5.63
C LEU A 126 10.64 -4.98 -7.17
N PHE A 127 9.47 -4.71 -7.76
CA PHE A 127 9.34 -4.69 -9.21
C PHE A 127 10.24 -3.62 -9.84
N TRP A 128 10.19 -2.39 -9.33
CA TRP A 128 11.07 -1.30 -9.75
C TRP A 128 12.54 -1.66 -9.60
N SER A 129 12.94 -2.24 -8.45
CA SER A 129 14.33 -2.64 -8.21
C SER A 129 14.80 -3.71 -9.19
N SER A 130 13.91 -4.63 -9.60
CA SER A 130 14.23 -5.61 -10.64
C SER A 130 14.53 -4.95 -11.99
N GLU A 131 13.83 -3.87 -12.35
CA GLU A 131 14.03 -3.16 -13.62
C GLU A 131 15.35 -2.38 -13.60
N VAL A 132 15.62 -1.61 -12.55
CA VAL A 132 16.80 -0.72 -12.50
C VAL A 132 18.12 -1.45 -12.22
N THR A 133 18.08 -2.61 -11.58
CA THR A 133 19.26 -3.44 -11.34
C THR A 133 19.44 -4.54 -12.38
N GLY A 134 18.38 -4.89 -13.13
CA GLY A 134 18.34 -6.06 -13.99
C GLY A 134 18.32 -7.40 -13.23
N HIS A 135 18.28 -7.40 -11.88
CA HIS A 135 18.33 -8.63 -11.11
C HIS A 135 16.93 -9.23 -10.93
N PRO A 136 16.63 -10.41 -11.49
CA PRO A 136 15.26 -10.94 -11.54
C PRO A 136 14.71 -11.44 -10.19
N PHE A 137 15.51 -11.47 -9.12
CA PHE A 137 15.06 -12.04 -7.85
C PHE A 137 13.99 -11.18 -7.19
N TYR A 138 14.10 -9.84 -7.26
CA TYR A 138 13.11 -8.94 -6.68
C TYR A 138 11.73 -9.19 -7.31
N LYS A 139 11.66 -9.25 -8.65
CA LYS A 139 10.43 -9.56 -9.39
C LYS A 139 9.85 -10.93 -8.99
N ARG A 140 10.69 -11.96 -8.84
CA ARG A 140 10.23 -13.29 -8.42
C ARG A 140 9.61 -13.28 -7.02
N ILE A 141 10.26 -12.64 -6.04
CA ILE A 141 9.74 -12.51 -4.68
C ILE A 141 8.39 -11.78 -4.69
N ALA A 142 8.30 -10.68 -5.43
CA ALA A 142 7.06 -9.91 -5.56
C ALA A 142 5.91 -10.75 -6.15
N MET A 143 6.19 -11.50 -7.23
CA MET A 143 5.19 -12.38 -7.84
C MET A 143 4.78 -13.53 -6.92
N MET A 144 5.73 -14.15 -6.22
CA MET A 144 5.44 -15.22 -5.25
C MET A 144 4.52 -14.74 -4.13
N HIS A 145 4.74 -13.52 -3.62
CA HIS A 145 3.85 -12.91 -2.64
C HIS A 145 2.45 -12.67 -3.24
N ALA A 146 2.37 -12.01 -4.41
CA ALA A 146 1.10 -11.72 -5.06
C ALA A 146 0.28 -12.98 -5.38
N ASP A 147 0.95 -14.06 -5.81
CA ASP A 147 0.34 -15.38 -6.05
C ASP A 147 -0.21 -15.99 -4.75
N THR A 148 0.53 -15.85 -3.64
CA THR A 148 0.08 -16.25 -2.30
C THR A 148 -1.12 -15.42 -1.85
N THR A 149 -1.14 -14.11 -2.13
CA THR A 149 -2.28 -13.23 -1.87
C THR A 149 -3.53 -13.67 -2.62
N ILE A 150 -3.43 -13.97 -3.92
CA ILE A 150 -4.57 -14.51 -4.69
C ILE A 150 -5.11 -15.78 -4.03
N LYS A 151 -4.22 -16.70 -3.64
CA LYS A 151 -4.59 -18.02 -3.14
C LYS A 151 -5.27 -17.98 -1.76
N TYR A 152 -4.84 -17.10 -0.87
CA TYR A 152 -5.22 -17.16 0.55
C TYR A 152 -5.96 -15.94 1.08
N PHE A 153 -5.86 -14.77 0.43
CA PHE A 153 -6.48 -13.53 0.94
C PHE A 153 -7.82 -13.22 0.30
N ILE A 154 -8.10 -13.76 -0.89
CA ILE A 154 -9.34 -13.53 -1.62
C ILE A 154 -10.30 -14.71 -1.36
N ARG A 155 -11.46 -14.43 -0.75
CA ARG A 155 -12.51 -15.44 -0.55
C ARG A 155 -13.28 -15.69 -1.84
N GLU A 156 -14.06 -16.77 -1.90
CA GLU A 156 -14.84 -17.15 -3.09
C GLU A 156 -15.82 -16.06 -3.56
N ASP A 157 -16.35 -15.26 -2.62
CA ASP A 157 -17.27 -14.15 -2.87
C ASP A 157 -16.55 -12.81 -3.17
N TYR A 158 -15.23 -12.86 -3.32
CA TYR A 158 -14.31 -11.72 -3.46
C TYR A 158 -14.30 -10.74 -2.29
N SER A 159 -14.85 -11.10 -1.13
CA SER A 159 -14.45 -10.43 0.11
C SER A 159 -12.99 -10.74 0.43
N LEU A 160 -12.36 -9.85 1.17
CA LEU A 160 -10.91 -9.88 1.37
C LEU A 160 -10.57 -10.10 2.84
N ILE A 161 -9.60 -10.99 3.07
CA ILE A 161 -8.95 -11.20 4.37
C ILE A 161 -7.87 -10.13 4.55
N HIS A 162 -7.82 -9.52 5.73
CA HIS A 162 -6.78 -8.53 6.05
C HIS A 162 -5.42 -9.20 6.29
N ALA A 163 -5.35 -10.17 7.21
CA ALA A 163 -4.12 -10.85 7.58
C ALA A 163 -4.26 -12.36 7.51
N PHE A 164 -3.18 -13.06 7.16
CA PHE A 164 -3.17 -14.51 7.06
C PHE A 164 -1.94 -15.07 7.78
N ARG A 165 -2.17 -16.14 8.55
CA ARG A 165 -1.13 -16.84 9.31
C ARG A 165 -0.65 -18.10 8.58
N PHE A 166 0.66 -18.30 8.62
CA PHE A 166 1.38 -19.48 8.11
C PHE A 166 2.23 -20.07 9.22
N SER A 167 2.47 -21.38 9.15
CA SER A 167 3.41 -22.08 10.02
C SER A 167 4.83 -21.61 9.74
N GLU A 168 5.55 -21.15 10.76
CA GLU A 168 6.97 -20.78 10.63
C GLU A 168 7.86 -21.97 10.26
N GLU A 169 7.52 -23.16 10.77
CA GLU A 169 8.34 -24.34 10.56
C GLU A 169 8.16 -24.92 9.16
N THR A 170 6.91 -24.99 8.70
CA THR A 170 6.56 -25.71 7.46
C THR A 170 6.19 -24.80 6.30
N GLY A 171 5.76 -23.56 6.56
CA GLY A 171 5.17 -22.66 5.57
C GLY A 171 3.71 -22.94 5.25
N GLU A 172 3.10 -23.97 5.86
CA GLU A 172 1.71 -24.35 5.59
C GLU A 172 0.72 -23.27 6.07
N PRO A 173 -0.38 -23.04 5.34
CA PRO A 173 -1.40 -22.07 5.74
C PRO A 173 -2.09 -22.51 7.03
N ILE A 174 -2.24 -21.58 7.98
CA ILE A 174 -2.97 -21.79 9.24
C ILE A 174 -4.38 -21.23 9.13
N GLY A 175 -4.52 -19.98 8.69
CA GLY A 175 -5.84 -19.35 8.54
C GLY A 175 -5.82 -17.83 8.70
N GLU A 176 -7.03 -17.28 8.66
CA GLU A 176 -7.28 -15.85 8.77
C GLU A 176 -6.93 -15.30 10.17
N SER A 177 -6.37 -14.10 10.16
CA SER A 177 -6.17 -13.23 11.32
C SER A 177 -6.62 -11.81 10.96
N ASN A 178 -6.84 -10.98 11.96
CA ASN A 178 -7.27 -9.61 11.73
C ASN A 178 -6.72 -8.65 12.78
N TYR A 179 -6.26 -7.48 12.32
CA TYR A 179 -5.74 -6.41 13.18
C TYR A 179 -6.29 -5.01 12.83
N CYS A 180 -7.15 -4.89 11.80
CA CYS A 180 -7.65 -3.58 11.32
C CYS A 180 -9.10 -3.62 10.83
N GLY A 181 -9.58 -4.74 10.31
CA GLY A 181 -11.00 -4.93 10.01
C GLY A 181 -11.83 -5.11 11.28
N TYR A 182 -13.14 -5.19 11.12
CA TYR A 182 -14.07 -5.42 12.23
C TYR A 182 -13.81 -6.76 12.95
N SER A 183 -13.62 -7.84 12.19
CA SER A 183 -13.41 -9.17 12.76
C SER A 183 -12.83 -10.14 11.72
N ASN A 184 -12.41 -11.32 12.15
CA ASN A 184 -12.19 -12.41 11.20
C ASN A 184 -13.50 -12.71 10.45
N GLY A 185 -13.45 -12.77 9.12
CA GLY A 185 -14.61 -12.92 8.24
C GLY A 185 -15.22 -11.59 7.78
N SER A 186 -14.79 -10.45 8.35
CA SER A 186 -15.21 -9.14 7.86
C SER A 186 -14.46 -8.76 6.57
N CYS A 187 -14.76 -7.58 6.03
CA CYS A 187 -14.21 -7.11 4.77
C CYS A 187 -13.82 -5.63 4.88
N TRP A 188 -12.67 -5.40 5.52
CA TRP A 188 -12.09 -4.09 5.71
C TRP A 188 -11.90 -3.35 4.38
N THR A 189 -12.45 -2.15 4.27
CA THR A 189 -12.62 -1.49 2.97
C THR A 189 -11.29 -1.01 2.39
N ARG A 190 -10.40 -0.47 3.23
CA ARG A 190 -9.07 -0.06 2.79
C ARG A 190 -8.15 -1.23 2.43
N GLY A 191 -8.25 -2.36 3.13
CA GLY A 191 -7.53 -3.58 2.75
C GLY A 191 -7.89 -4.03 1.34
N MET A 192 -9.19 -3.97 0.99
CA MET A 192 -9.65 -4.25 -0.38
C MET A 192 -9.05 -3.26 -1.38
N SER A 193 -8.99 -1.98 -1.05
CA SER A 193 -8.37 -0.96 -1.90
C SER A 193 -6.87 -1.21 -2.14
N TRP A 194 -6.12 -1.65 -1.12
CA TRP A 194 -4.72 -2.07 -1.27
C TRP A 194 -4.56 -3.23 -2.24
N ALA A 195 -5.43 -4.23 -2.15
CA ALA A 195 -5.41 -5.36 -3.07
C ALA A 195 -5.70 -4.91 -4.51
N ILE A 196 -6.76 -4.10 -4.71
CA ILE A 196 -7.14 -3.58 -6.04
C ILE A 196 -5.95 -2.87 -6.68
N TYR A 197 -5.35 -1.92 -5.97
CA TYR A 197 -4.27 -1.11 -6.52
C TYR A 197 -2.97 -1.92 -6.66
N GLY A 198 -2.58 -2.70 -5.65
CA GLY A 198 -1.38 -3.52 -5.72
C GLY A 198 -1.41 -4.56 -6.84
N PHE A 199 -2.56 -5.20 -7.10
CA PHE A 199 -2.71 -6.11 -8.24
C PHE A 199 -2.70 -5.37 -9.58
N ALA A 200 -3.25 -4.16 -9.66
CA ALA A 200 -3.14 -3.32 -10.87
C ALA A 200 -1.67 -2.99 -11.20
N ILE A 201 -0.89 -2.62 -10.18
CA ILE A 201 0.55 -2.37 -10.33
C ILE A 201 1.28 -3.65 -10.74
N ALA A 202 1.01 -4.77 -10.07
CA ALA A 202 1.62 -6.06 -10.38
C ALA A 202 1.34 -6.48 -11.84
N TYR A 203 0.11 -6.30 -12.32
CA TYR A 203 -0.22 -6.51 -13.74
C TYR A 203 0.59 -5.60 -14.65
N ASN A 204 0.73 -4.31 -14.35
CA ASN A 204 1.50 -3.40 -15.19
C ASN A 204 2.99 -3.78 -15.26
N TYR A 205 3.59 -4.32 -14.20
CA TYR A 205 4.99 -4.78 -14.23
C TYR A 205 5.22 -6.16 -14.89
N THR A 206 4.19 -7.00 -14.91
CA THR A 206 4.35 -8.42 -15.27
C THR A 206 3.62 -8.82 -16.55
N ASN A 207 2.54 -8.11 -16.90
CA ASN A 207 1.54 -8.49 -17.90
C ASN A 207 0.86 -9.84 -17.61
N GLU A 208 0.87 -10.28 -16.35
CA GLU A 208 0.25 -11.54 -15.95
C GLU A 208 -1.25 -11.33 -15.72
N GLU A 209 -2.07 -11.90 -16.59
CA GLU A 209 -3.52 -11.70 -16.62
C GLU A 209 -4.23 -12.08 -15.30
N ARG A 210 -3.65 -13.00 -14.51
CA ARG A 210 -4.19 -13.35 -13.18
C ARG A 210 -4.24 -12.16 -12.20
N TYR A 211 -3.29 -11.24 -12.28
CA TYR A 211 -3.30 -10.04 -11.44
C TYR A 211 -4.34 -9.02 -11.94
N LEU A 212 -4.51 -8.91 -13.26
CA LEU A 212 -5.59 -8.10 -13.85
C LEU A 212 -6.95 -8.61 -13.40
N ASP A 213 -7.17 -9.93 -13.51
CA ASP A 213 -8.41 -10.59 -13.10
C ASP A 213 -8.72 -10.37 -11.61
N ALA A 214 -7.72 -10.56 -10.73
CA ALA A 214 -7.87 -10.29 -9.30
C ALA A 214 -8.25 -8.83 -9.02
N SER A 215 -7.54 -7.86 -9.61
CA SER A 215 -7.81 -6.43 -9.43
C SER A 215 -9.23 -6.05 -9.91
N ILE A 216 -9.64 -6.51 -11.09
CA ILE A 216 -10.96 -6.20 -11.66
C ILE A 216 -12.08 -6.79 -10.82
N LYS A 217 -11.97 -8.04 -10.36
CA LYS A 217 -13.02 -8.68 -9.57
C LYS A 217 -13.16 -8.08 -8.17
N LEU A 218 -12.04 -7.72 -7.53
CA LEU A 218 -12.05 -6.97 -6.28
C LEU A 218 -12.66 -5.58 -6.46
N LEU A 219 -12.34 -4.88 -7.55
CA LEU A 219 -12.96 -3.59 -7.89
C LEU A 219 -14.48 -3.73 -8.08
N GLU A 220 -14.94 -4.78 -8.76
CA GLU A 220 -16.36 -5.05 -8.92
C GLU A 220 -17.07 -5.34 -7.60
N LYS A 221 -16.41 -6.04 -6.66
CA LYS A 221 -16.90 -6.24 -5.30
C LYS A 221 -16.98 -4.91 -4.56
N PHE A 222 -15.92 -4.09 -4.59
CA PHE A 222 -15.86 -2.78 -3.95
C PHE A 222 -17.01 -1.88 -4.42
N MET A 223 -17.18 -1.72 -5.74
CA MET A 223 -18.23 -0.86 -6.31
C MET A 223 -19.65 -1.32 -5.95
N ARG A 224 -19.86 -2.64 -5.85
CA ARG A 224 -21.14 -3.22 -5.47
C ARG A 224 -21.43 -3.03 -3.99
N ALA A 225 -20.44 -3.28 -3.14
CA ALA A 225 -20.56 -3.16 -1.69
C ALA A 225 -20.73 -1.70 -1.24
N SER A 226 -20.02 -0.77 -1.89
CA SER A 226 -20.15 0.67 -1.60
C SER A 226 -21.45 1.30 -2.11
N LYS A 227 -22.21 0.61 -2.97
CA LYS A 227 -23.44 1.13 -3.61
C LYS A 227 -23.23 2.50 -4.27
N HIS A 228 -22.03 2.76 -4.79
CA HIS A 228 -21.61 4.04 -5.37
C HIS A 228 -21.65 5.22 -4.38
N GLN A 229 -21.35 4.97 -3.11
CA GLN A 229 -21.21 5.97 -2.06
C GLN A 229 -19.85 5.82 -1.37
N ALA A 230 -19.47 6.79 -0.53
CA ALA A 230 -18.33 6.62 0.37
C ALA A 230 -18.61 5.40 1.28
N PRO A 231 -17.72 4.40 1.31
CA PRO A 231 -17.97 3.20 2.08
C PRO A 231 -17.72 3.46 3.56
N VAL A 232 -18.44 2.72 4.41
CA VAL A 232 -18.05 2.51 5.81
C VAL A 232 -16.66 1.87 5.89
N TRP A 233 -15.99 1.94 7.03
CA TRP A 233 -14.62 1.43 7.19
C TRP A 233 -14.51 -0.11 7.08
N ASP A 234 -15.60 -0.86 7.24
CA ASP A 234 -15.69 -2.29 6.95
C ASP A 234 -17.02 -2.65 6.26
N PHE A 235 -16.99 -3.34 5.12
CA PHE A 235 -18.21 -3.66 4.37
C PHE A 235 -19.15 -4.64 5.09
N HIS A 236 -18.66 -5.37 6.09
CA HIS A 236 -19.44 -6.29 6.92
C HIS A 236 -19.65 -5.76 8.34
N LEU A 237 -19.48 -4.45 8.55
CA LEU A 237 -19.73 -3.81 9.84
C LEU A 237 -21.21 -3.98 10.26
N PRO A 238 -21.50 -4.47 11.47
CA PRO A 238 -22.88 -4.58 11.95
C PRO A 238 -23.57 -3.22 12.07
N GLU A 239 -24.88 -3.17 11.83
CA GLU A 239 -25.67 -1.92 11.82
C GLU A 239 -25.70 -1.19 13.18
N PHE A 240 -25.42 -1.90 14.28
CA PHE A 240 -25.38 -1.30 15.63
C PHE A 240 -24.04 -0.63 15.96
N GLU A 241 -23.00 -0.86 15.17
CA GLU A 241 -21.71 -0.18 15.30
C GLU A 241 -21.77 1.21 14.67
N GLU A 242 -20.83 2.07 15.05
CA GLU A 242 -20.70 3.39 14.45
C GLU A 242 -20.29 3.29 12.97
N GLN A 243 -21.16 3.76 12.08
CA GLN A 243 -21.03 3.61 10.61
C GLN A 243 -20.07 4.65 10.01
N ASN A 244 -18.89 4.80 10.60
CA ASN A 244 -17.90 5.79 10.17
C ASN A 244 -17.34 5.44 8.80
N LEU A 245 -17.10 6.46 7.99
CA LEU A 245 -16.66 6.30 6.62
C LEU A 245 -15.15 6.11 6.52
N ASP A 246 -14.71 5.56 5.38
CA ASP A 246 -13.31 5.56 5.00
C ASP A 246 -13.13 6.04 3.55
N THR A 247 -13.05 7.36 3.39
CA THR A 247 -12.79 8.01 2.09
C THR A 247 -11.39 7.71 1.57
N SER A 248 -10.42 7.37 2.43
CA SER A 248 -9.09 6.99 1.99
C SER A 248 -9.13 5.71 1.12
N ALA A 249 -10.02 4.76 1.45
CA ALA A 249 -10.26 3.57 0.63
C ALA A 249 -10.74 3.93 -0.79
N VAL A 250 -11.52 5.00 -0.95
CA VAL A 250 -12.01 5.49 -2.25
C VAL A 250 -10.85 6.09 -3.07
N ALA A 251 -10.02 6.93 -2.43
CA ALA A 251 -8.85 7.55 -3.08
C ALA A 251 -7.83 6.51 -3.58
N VAL A 252 -7.58 5.47 -2.77
CA VAL A 252 -6.71 4.35 -3.14
C VAL A 252 -7.28 3.55 -4.31
N THR A 253 -8.58 3.21 -4.26
CA THR A 253 -9.24 2.49 -5.35
C THR A 253 -9.21 3.29 -6.65
N LEU A 254 -9.39 4.61 -6.57
CA LEU A 254 -9.29 5.51 -7.72
C LEU A 254 -7.90 5.45 -8.36
N CYS A 255 -6.83 5.45 -7.56
CA CYS A 255 -5.47 5.25 -8.05
C CYS A 255 -5.29 3.88 -8.72
N GLY A 256 -5.90 2.82 -8.16
CA GLY A 256 -5.92 1.49 -8.76
C GLY A 256 -6.57 1.46 -10.15
N ILE A 257 -7.70 2.16 -10.33
CA ILE A 257 -8.34 2.29 -11.65
C ILE A 257 -7.43 3.02 -12.63
N LEU A 258 -6.86 4.16 -12.23
CA LEU A 258 -5.93 4.92 -13.07
C LEU A 258 -4.73 4.08 -13.51
N GLU A 259 -4.23 3.22 -12.61
CA GLU A 259 -3.15 2.29 -12.93
C GLU A 259 -3.59 1.24 -13.96
N LEU A 260 -4.77 0.64 -13.81
CA LEU A 260 -5.34 -0.30 -14.80
C LEU A 260 -5.52 0.35 -16.18
N GLU A 261 -5.96 1.61 -16.22
CA GLU A 261 -6.23 2.32 -17.47
C GLU A 261 -4.98 2.54 -18.32
N LYS A 262 -3.77 2.49 -17.74
CA LYS A 262 -2.51 2.58 -18.50
C LYS A 262 -2.36 1.50 -19.57
N LYS A 263 -2.92 0.29 -19.34
CA LYS A 263 -2.84 -0.84 -20.28
C LYS A 263 -4.19 -1.37 -20.73
N LYS A 264 -5.25 -1.20 -19.95
CA LYS A 264 -6.57 -1.81 -20.19
C LYS A 264 -7.70 -0.84 -19.84
N SER A 265 -7.77 0.33 -20.48
CA SER A 265 -8.94 1.20 -20.32
C SER A 265 -10.18 0.64 -21.04
N ASN A 266 -11.35 0.80 -20.43
CA ASN A 266 -12.65 0.45 -21.01
C ASN A 266 -13.77 1.29 -20.38
N LYS A 267 -14.97 1.28 -20.99
CA LYS A 267 -16.12 2.07 -20.52
C LYS A 267 -16.51 1.80 -19.06
N LYS A 268 -16.32 0.58 -18.56
CA LYS A 268 -16.66 0.22 -17.17
C LYS A 268 -15.68 0.86 -16.19
N LEU A 269 -14.39 0.83 -16.48
CA LEU A 269 -13.35 1.49 -15.68
C LEU A 269 -13.51 3.01 -15.70
N MET A 270 -13.72 3.61 -16.87
CA MET A 270 -13.98 5.06 -16.98
C MET A 270 -15.20 5.48 -16.15
N LYS A 271 -16.28 4.70 -16.19
CA LYS A 271 -17.48 4.97 -15.38
C LYS A 271 -17.20 4.82 -13.88
N ALA A 272 -16.49 3.78 -13.48
CA ALA A 272 -16.13 3.57 -12.08
C ALA A 272 -15.23 4.70 -11.56
N LYS A 273 -14.24 5.12 -12.36
CA LYS A 273 -13.38 6.29 -12.09
C LYS A 273 -14.22 7.53 -11.79
N GLU A 274 -15.18 7.85 -12.65
CA GLU A 274 -16.00 9.05 -12.49
C GLU A 274 -16.90 8.97 -11.26
N ILE A 275 -17.43 7.78 -10.95
CA ILE A 275 -18.19 7.55 -9.71
C ILE A 275 -17.30 7.81 -8.49
N LEU A 276 -16.08 7.26 -8.44
CA LEU A 276 -15.18 7.44 -7.29
C LEU A 276 -14.74 8.91 -7.13
N LYS A 277 -14.48 9.62 -8.22
CA LYS A 277 -14.23 11.07 -8.18
C LYS A 277 -15.40 11.84 -7.56
N ASN A 278 -16.61 11.57 -8.02
CA ASN A 278 -17.83 12.19 -7.48
C ASN A 278 -18.09 11.83 -6.01
N ILE A 279 -17.66 10.63 -5.57
CA ILE A 279 -17.74 10.25 -4.16
C ILE A 279 -16.77 11.08 -3.31
N LEU A 280 -15.56 11.36 -3.79
CA LEU A 280 -14.55 12.10 -3.04
C LEU A 280 -14.83 13.61 -2.95
N GLU A 281 -15.42 14.19 -3.99
CA GLU A 281 -15.60 15.65 -4.11
C GLU A 281 -16.18 16.34 -2.86
N PRO A 282 -17.25 15.82 -2.21
CA PRO A 282 -17.82 16.47 -1.03
C PRO A 282 -16.94 16.38 0.22
N PHE A 283 -15.93 15.49 0.23
CA PHE A 283 -15.03 15.26 1.36
C PHE A 283 -13.70 16.01 1.22
N ILE A 284 -13.47 16.71 0.11
CA ILE A 284 -12.31 17.58 -0.03
C ILE A 284 -12.50 18.79 0.90
N ASP A 285 -11.48 19.09 1.70
CA ASP A 285 -11.41 20.31 2.48
C ASP A 285 -10.64 21.39 1.72
N TYR A 286 -11.27 22.55 1.61
CA TYR A 286 -10.75 23.71 0.90
C TYR A 286 -10.39 24.85 1.87
N ASP A 287 -10.53 24.64 3.19
CA ASP A 287 -10.11 25.61 4.19
C ASP A 287 -8.58 25.57 4.35
N GLU A 288 -7.92 26.65 3.93
CA GLU A 288 -6.46 26.82 4.03
C GLU A 288 -5.93 26.79 5.47
N ASN A 289 -6.81 26.92 6.47
CA ASN A 289 -6.44 26.82 7.89
C ASN A 289 -6.41 25.36 8.40
N VAL A 290 -6.84 24.40 7.58
CA VAL A 290 -6.85 22.97 7.92
C VAL A 290 -5.66 22.29 7.25
N MET A 291 -4.92 21.47 8.02
CA MET A 291 -3.69 20.83 7.53
C MET A 291 -3.94 19.60 6.65
N GLY A 292 -5.12 18.99 6.71
CA GLY A 292 -5.48 17.81 5.93
C GLY A 292 -6.39 18.16 4.74
N ILE A 293 -6.36 17.31 3.71
CA ILE A 293 -7.06 17.57 2.44
C ILE A 293 -8.35 16.76 2.33
N LEU A 294 -8.34 15.49 2.75
CA LEU A 294 -9.49 14.59 2.62
C LEU A 294 -10.13 14.30 3.98
N LYS A 295 -11.41 14.60 4.14
CA LYS A 295 -12.16 14.30 5.38
C LYS A 295 -12.60 12.84 5.46
N GLU A 296 -13.04 12.41 6.64
CA GLU A 296 -13.76 11.15 6.85
C GLU A 296 -12.95 9.89 6.51
N GLN A 297 -11.70 9.85 6.98
CA GLN A 297 -10.79 8.75 6.72
C GLN A 297 -10.70 7.76 7.88
N ASN A 298 -10.36 6.51 7.56
CA ASN A 298 -10.00 5.45 8.49
C ASN A 298 -11.08 5.05 9.52
N GLY A 299 -12.36 5.36 9.29
CA GLY A 299 -13.42 5.03 10.24
C GLY A 299 -13.36 5.82 11.56
N LEU A 300 -12.59 6.92 11.61
CA LEU A 300 -12.32 7.69 12.84
C LEU A 300 -12.60 9.18 12.68
N HIS A 301 -13.35 9.61 11.66
CA HIS A 301 -13.68 11.02 11.42
C HIS A 301 -12.45 11.94 11.40
N GLN A 302 -11.36 11.51 10.75
CA GLN A 302 -10.08 12.21 10.78
C GLN A 302 -9.46 12.37 9.40
N TYR A 303 -8.42 13.21 9.32
CA TYR A 303 -7.48 13.26 8.21
C TYR A 303 -6.39 12.21 8.39
N THR A 304 -5.87 11.66 7.30
CA THR A 304 -4.65 10.85 7.33
C THR A 304 -3.71 11.22 6.20
N SER A 305 -2.41 11.16 6.48
CA SER A 305 -1.38 11.51 5.52
C SER A 305 -1.38 10.61 4.28
N TYR A 306 -1.79 9.35 4.41
CA TYR A 306 -1.86 8.42 3.28
C TYR A 306 -3.11 8.65 2.42
N GLY A 307 -4.29 8.91 2.98
CA GLY A 307 -5.46 9.20 2.15
C GLY A 307 -5.32 10.52 1.42
N ASP A 308 -4.71 11.54 2.05
CA ASP A 308 -4.32 12.78 1.37
C ASP A 308 -3.32 12.50 0.26
N TYR A 309 -2.30 11.67 0.52
CA TYR A 309 -1.34 11.26 -0.51
C TYR A 309 -2.03 10.60 -1.71
N TYR A 310 -2.94 9.65 -1.51
CA TYR A 310 -3.60 8.96 -2.62
C TYR A 310 -4.63 9.83 -3.34
N LEU A 311 -5.26 10.79 -2.65
CA LEU A 311 -6.07 11.81 -3.31
C LEU A 311 -5.19 12.64 -4.26
N VAL A 312 -4.07 13.18 -3.76
CA VAL A 312 -3.12 13.96 -4.57
C VAL A 312 -2.56 13.12 -5.72
N GLU A 313 -2.15 11.88 -5.47
CA GLU A 313 -1.66 10.97 -6.49
C GLU A 313 -2.69 10.73 -7.59
N SER A 314 -3.97 10.56 -7.25
CA SER A 314 -5.01 10.35 -8.24
C SER A 314 -5.15 11.54 -9.20
N LEU A 315 -4.98 12.76 -8.70
CA LEU A 315 -4.99 13.99 -9.50
C LEU A 315 -3.72 14.11 -10.35
N MET A 316 -2.58 13.75 -9.79
CA MET A 316 -1.28 13.91 -10.46
C MET A 316 -1.05 12.86 -11.55
N LYS A 317 -1.53 11.63 -11.38
CA LYS A 317 -1.42 10.57 -12.40
C LYS A 317 -2.19 10.87 -13.68
N GLU A 318 -3.18 11.76 -13.64
CA GLU A 318 -3.86 12.22 -14.86
C GLU A 318 -3.04 13.26 -15.63
N LYS A 319 -2.09 13.93 -14.97
CA LYS A 319 -1.25 14.97 -15.54
C LYS A 319 0.15 14.50 -15.91
N PHE A 320 0.71 13.57 -15.12
CA PHE A 320 2.13 13.22 -15.16
C PHE A 320 2.35 11.71 -15.21
N ASP A 321 3.33 11.30 -16.01
CA ASP A 321 3.86 9.93 -16.03
C ASP A 321 5.15 9.85 -15.22
N ILE A 322 5.04 10.07 -13.90
CA ILE A 322 6.17 9.96 -12.97
C ILE A 322 6.16 8.57 -12.35
N LYS A 323 7.33 7.91 -12.35
CA LYS A 323 7.50 6.58 -11.77
C LYS A 323 7.60 6.70 -10.26
N VAL A 324 6.58 6.21 -9.56
CA VAL A 324 6.54 6.12 -8.09
C VAL A 324 6.41 4.67 -7.65
N TRP A 325 5.42 3.98 -8.22
CA TRP A 325 5.16 2.57 -8.00
C TRP A 325 5.72 1.74 -9.15
#